data_AF-A0A5Q4EMT7-F1
#
_entry.id   AF-A0A5Q4EMT7-F1
#
_cell.length_a   1.000
_cell.length_b   1.000
_cell.length_c   1.000
_cell.angle_alpha   90.00
_cell.angle_beta   90.00
_cell.angle_gamma   90.00
#
_symmetry.space_group_name_H-M   'P 1'
#
loop_
_entity.id
_entity.type
_entity.pdbx_description
1 polymer ?
#
loop_
_entity_poly.entity_id
_entity_poly.type
_entity_poly.pdbx_seq_one_letter_code
_entity_poly.pdbx_strand_id
1 'polypeptide(L)'
;MEARWPSSDPEWTTEVDVVAVSMGGLVARLGATEAFAEGEEGRKRLRIRRLFTMATPHRGAALADLLALDSAASDMKRDSLLLRALDEALPSSEYEIIPYARTRDWTVGASRAAPPDCEPIWVDGPAFLSHATIAMDGRILIDIARRLRGEWPLAFRGSAPPMD
;
A
#
# COMPACT_ATOMS: atom_id res chain seq x y z
N MET A 1 18.30 0.44 0.16
CA MET A 1 18.19 0.62 -1.30
C MET A 1 19.43 1.29 -1.86
N GLU A 2 19.73 2.53 -1.47
CA GLU A 2 20.89 3.30 -1.96
C GLU A 2 22.23 2.55 -1.84
N ALA A 3 22.44 1.77 -0.77
CA ALA A 3 23.66 0.96 -0.62
C ALA A 3 23.86 -0.11 -1.71
N ARG A 4 22.78 -0.56 -2.37
CA ARG A 4 22.80 -1.62 -3.39
C ARG A 4 22.53 -1.09 -4.81
N TRP A 5 21.65 -0.09 -4.94
CA TRP A 5 21.33 0.60 -6.19
C TRP A 5 21.39 2.10 -5.92
N PRO A 6 22.57 2.73 -6.02
CA PRO A 6 22.73 4.15 -5.74
C PRO A 6 22.14 5.00 -6.86
N SER A 7 21.57 6.15 -6.47
CA SER A 7 21.14 7.20 -7.40
C SER A 7 22.11 8.39 -7.37
N SER A 8 22.34 9.01 -8.52
CA SER A 8 23.04 10.30 -8.60
C SER A 8 22.13 11.49 -8.29
N ASP A 9 20.82 11.28 -8.25
CA ASP A 9 19.84 12.29 -7.86
C ASP A 9 19.97 12.58 -6.35
N PRO A 10 20.09 13.85 -5.93
CA PRO A 10 20.26 14.20 -4.53
C PRO A 10 18.98 14.03 -3.69
N GLU A 11 17.80 14.06 -4.32
CA GLU A 11 16.50 14.01 -3.63
C GLU A 11 15.87 12.62 -3.73
N TRP A 12 16.19 11.87 -4.79
CA TRP A 12 15.49 10.64 -5.13
C TRP A 12 16.40 9.42 -5.18
N THR A 13 15.90 8.30 -4.68
CA THR A 13 16.49 6.99 -4.95
C THR A 13 16.37 6.62 -6.43
N THR A 14 17.01 5.52 -6.84
CA THR A 14 16.73 4.92 -8.15
C THR A 14 15.22 4.65 -8.28
N GLU A 15 14.66 4.77 -9.47
CA GLU A 15 13.24 4.47 -9.68
C GLU A 15 12.97 2.96 -9.56
N VAL A 16 11.93 2.58 -8.81
CA VAL A 16 11.54 1.18 -8.59
C VAL A 16 10.03 0.97 -8.60
N ASP A 17 9.61 -0.24 -8.92
CA ASP A 17 8.29 -0.73 -8.57
C ASP A 17 8.31 -1.34 -7.16
N VAL A 18 7.27 -1.06 -6.38
CA VAL A 18 7.16 -1.52 -5.00
C VAL A 18 5.99 -2.48 -4.87
N VAL A 19 6.24 -3.66 -4.31
CA VAL A 19 5.22 -4.64 -3.94
C VAL A 19 5.19 -4.72 -2.42
N ALA A 20 4.09 -4.27 -1.82
CA ALA A 20 3.97 -4.12 -0.38
C ALA A 20 2.75 -4.87 0.17
N VAL A 21 2.88 -5.35 1.41
CA VAL A 21 1.82 -6.06 2.13
C VAL A 21 1.49 -5.30 3.39
N SER A 22 0.20 -5.15 3.70
CA SER A 22 -0.26 -4.56 4.96
C SER A 22 0.38 -3.18 5.20
N MET A 23 0.90 -2.94 6.41
CA MET A 23 1.61 -1.72 6.80
C MET A 23 2.71 -1.30 5.80
N GLY A 24 3.35 -2.25 5.11
CA GLY A 24 4.42 -1.94 4.16
C GLY A 24 3.99 -0.97 3.06
N GLY A 25 2.71 -0.96 2.67
CA GLY A 25 2.20 -0.01 1.68
C GLY A 25 2.12 1.41 2.21
N LEU A 26 1.80 1.60 3.50
CA LEU A 26 1.85 2.91 4.15
C LEU A 26 3.29 3.39 4.30
N VAL A 27 4.21 2.49 4.65
CA VAL A 27 5.65 2.80 4.73
C VAL A 27 6.19 3.21 3.36
N ALA A 28 5.79 2.53 2.29
CA ALA A 28 6.18 2.90 0.93
C ALA A 28 5.65 4.29 0.54
N ARG A 29 4.36 4.58 0.82
CA ARG A 29 3.79 5.92 0.60
C ARG A 29 4.55 6.98 1.37
N LEU A 30 4.80 6.76 2.67
CA LEU A 30 5.56 7.67 3.52
C LEU A 30 6.96 7.89 2.96
N GLY A 31 7.67 6.83 2.58
CA GLY A 31 9.01 6.92 1.99
C GLY A 31 9.10 7.79 0.74
N ALA A 32 7.99 7.97 0.01
CA ALA A 32 7.91 8.82 -1.18
C ALA A 32 7.54 10.28 -0.88
N THR A 33 7.21 10.65 0.37
CA THR A 33 6.84 12.03 0.75
C THR A 33 8.07 12.85 1.14
N GLU A 34 7.93 14.17 1.08
CA GLU A 34 8.95 15.11 1.56
C GLU A 34 9.17 14.98 3.07
N ALA A 35 8.09 14.83 3.84
CA ALA A 35 8.14 14.61 5.28
C ALA A 35 9.04 13.43 5.72
N PHE A 36 9.25 12.43 4.87
CA PHE A 36 10.17 11.33 5.17
C PHE A 36 11.64 11.75 5.05
N ALA A 37 11.97 12.57 4.06
CA ALA A 37 13.32 13.08 3.81
C ALA A 37 13.67 14.26 4.74
N GLU A 38 12.66 14.97 5.25
CA GLU A 38 12.84 16.04 6.23
C GLU A 38 13.53 15.53 7.50
N GLY A 39 14.58 16.24 7.92
CA GLY A 39 15.25 16.02 9.22
C GLY A 39 16.47 15.09 9.20
N GLU A 40 16.84 14.50 8.05
CA GLU A 40 18.12 13.77 7.92
C GLU A 40 18.85 14.20 6.65
N GLU A 41 20.03 14.83 6.83
CA GLU A 41 20.87 15.28 5.73
C GLU A 41 21.28 14.10 4.84
N GLY A 42 21.05 14.22 3.53
CA GLY A 42 21.34 13.18 2.55
C GLY A 42 20.32 12.04 2.50
N ARG A 43 19.23 12.08 3.28
CA ARG A 43 18.12 11.13 3.11
C ARG A 43 17.33 11.45 1.85
N LYS A 44 17.16 10.43 1.01
CA LYS A 44 16.41 10.53 -0.26
C LYS A 44 15.02 9.94 -0.12
N ARG A 45 14.09 10.50 -0.88
CA ARG A 45 12.75 9.96 -1.09
C ARG A 45 12.79 8.73 -1.98
N LEU A 46 11.94 7.77 -1.67
CA LEU A 46 11.73 6.59 -2.49
C LEU A 46 11.05 6.99 -3.80
N ARG A 47 11.77 6.85 -4.91
CA ARG A 47 11.24 7.11 -6.25
C ARG A 47 10.46 5.90 -6.73
N ILE A 48 9.15 5.95 -6.55
CA ILE A 48 8.23 4.87 -6.94
C ILE A 48 7.75 5.12 -8.37
N ARG A 49 7.73 4.07 -9.19
CA ARG A 49 7.00 4.08 -10.47
C ARG A 49 5.58 3.56 -10.30
N ARG A 50 5.45 2.36 -9.72
CA ARG A 50 4.17 1.72 -9.37
C ARG A 50 4.24 1.17 -7.95
N LEU A 51 3.16 1.36 -7.19
CA LEU A 51 2.97 0.81 -5.86
C LEU A 51 1.84 -0.21 -5.88
N PHE A 52 2.19 -1.49 -5.83
CA PHE A 52 1.25 -2.59 -5.63
C PHE A 52 1.07 -2.81 -4.13
N THR A 53 -0.14 -2.64 -3.61
CA THR A 53 -0.44 -2.90 -2.20
C THR A 53 -1.34 -4.10 -2.04
N MET A 54 -1.05 -4.96 -1.07
CA MET A 54 -1.88 -6.11 -0.72
C MET A 54 -2.38 -5.97 0.70
N ALA A 55 -3.68 -5.74 0.85
CA ALA A 55 -4.33 -5.51 2.14
C ALA A 55 -3.67 -4.38 2.96
N THR A 56 -3.24 -3.30 2.29
CA THR A 56 -2.68 -2.14 3.00
C THR A 56 -3.80 -1.31 3.61
N PRO A 57 -3.74 -0.93 4.90
CA PRO A 57 -4.78 -0.16 5.57
C PRO A 57 -4.75 1.32 5.18
N HIS A 58 -4.99 1.62 3.90
CA HIS A 58 -4.99 2.99 3.38
C HIS A 58 -5.99 3.90 4.09
N ARG A 59 -7.15 3.34 4.50
CA ARG A 59 -8.21 4.05 5.24
C ARG A 59 -8.35 3.56 6.69
N GLY A 60 -7.26 3.00 7.21
CA GLY A 60 -7.15 2.45 8.56
C GLY A 60 -7.47 0.96 8.63
N ALA A 61 -6.90 0.29 9.63
CA ALA A 61 -7.09 -1.13 9.87
C ALA A 61 -8.29 -1.36 10.80
N ALA A 62 -9.22 -2.24 10.42
CA ALA A 62 -10.37 -2.61 11.24
C ALA A 62 -9.98 -3.09 12.66
N LEU A 63 -8.90 -3.88 12.76
CA LEU A 63 -8.41 -4.35 14.06
C LEU A 63 -7.76 -3.23 14.89
N ALA A 64 -7.07 -2.29 14.25
CA ALA A 64 -6.44 -1.16 14.94
C ALA A 64 -7.47 -0.19 15.55
N ASP A 65 -8.62 -0.01 14.87
CA ASP A 65 -9.73 0.78 15.41
C ASP A 65 -10.28 0.16 16.71
N LEU A 66 -10.30 -1.17 16.80
CA LEU A 66 -10.74 -1.89 17.99
C LEU A 66 -9.67 -1.93 19.09
N LEU A 67 -8.41 -2.15 18.70
CA LEU A 67 -7.31 -2.36 19.63
C LEU A 67 -5.97 -1.92 19.03
N ALA A 68 -5.46 -0.77 19.47
CA ALA A 68 -4.13 -0.26 19.14
C ALA A 68 -3.16 -0.54 20.29
N LEU A 69 -2.43 -1.65 20.21
CA LEU A 69 -1.52 -2.13 21.26
C LEU A 69 -0.14 -1.44 21.23
N ASP A 70 0.21 -0.83 20.11
CA ASP A 70 1.47 -0.11 19.91
C ASP A 70 1.27 1.14 19.05
N SER A 71 2.34 1.93 18.91
CA SER A 71 2.30 3.18 18.15
C SER A 71 2.00 2.95 16.66
N ALA A 72 2.53 1.89 16.06
CA ALA A 72 2.28 1.57 14.66
C ALA A 72 0.80 1.23 14.42
N ALA A 73 0.19 0.46 15.32
CA ALA A 73 -1.24 0.20 15.29
C ALA A 73 -2.05 1.49 15.47
N SER A 74 -1.63 2.40 16.36
CA SER A 74 -2.27 3.70 16.54
C SER A 74 -2.21 4.55 15.26
N ASP A 75 -1.07 4.54 14.55
CA ASP A 75 -0.91 5.25 13.28
C ASP A 75 -1.72 4.62 12.14
N MET A 76 -2.14 3.36 12.28
CA MET A 76 -3.04 2.67 11.35
C MET A 76 -4.52 2.76 11.74
N LYS A 77 -4.89 3.53 12.77
CA LYS A 77 -6.29 3.81 13.07
C LYS A 77 -6.90 4.70 11.99
N ARG A 78 -8.21 4.57 11.79
CA ARG A 78 -8.95 5.51 10.95
C ARG A 78 -8.71 6.95 11.42
N ASP A 79 -8.53 7.84 10.46
CA ASP A 79 -8.31 9.28 10.68
C ASP A 79 -7.07 9.62 11.53
N SER A 80 -6.10 8.70 11.66
CA SER A 80 -4.82 9.01 12.29
C SER A 80 -4.08 10.14 11.56
N LEU A 81 -3.16 10.81 12.27
CA LEU A 81 -2.34 11.86 11.66
C LEU A 81 -1.52 11.34 10.47
N LEU A 82 -0.96 10.13 10.59
CA LEU A 82 -0.23 9.49 9.49
C LEU A 82 -1.12 9.33 8.26
N LEU A 83 -2.31 8.73 8.40
CA LEU A 83 -3.18 8.47 7.24
C LEU A 83 -3.66 9.77 6.60
N ARG A 84 -4.01 10.78 7.40
CA ARG A 84 -4.37 12.11 6.86
C ARG A 84 -3.24 12.73 6.07
N ALA A 85 -2.01 12.73 6.60
CA ALA A 85 -0.85 13.26 5.89
C ALA A 85 -0.56 12.50 4.59
N LEU A 86 -0.73 11.17 4.59
CA LEU A 86 -0.56 10.36 3.38
C LEU A 86 -1.64 10.63 2.32
N ASP A 87 -2.86 10.93 2.74
CA ASP A 87 -3.97 11.26 1.84
C ASP A 87 -3.85 12.69 1.31
N GLU A 88 -3.37 13.64 2.12
CA GLU A 88 -3.02 15.00 1.67
C GLU A 88 -1.89 15.00 0.64
N ALA A 89 -0.91 14.10 0.76
CA ALA A 89 0.18 13.94 -0.20
C ALA A 89 -0.20 13.13 -1.45
N LEU A 90 -1.36 12.46 -1.47
CA LEU A 90 -1.75 11.58 -2.57
C LEU A 90 -1.94 12.32 -3.91
N PRO A 91 -2.60 13.49 -3.98
CA PRO A 91 -2.81 14.20 -5.25
C PRO A 91 -1.54 14.66 -5.94
N SER A 92 -0.45 14.86 -5.19
CA SER A 92 0.87 15.25 -5.72
C SER A 92 1.79 14.05 -5.99
N SER A 93 1.34 12.83 -5.73
CA SER A 93 2.14 11.63 -6.00
C SER A 93 2.24 11.36 -7.51
N GLU A 94 3.45 11.09 -8.00
CA GLU A 94 3.71 10.82 -9.42
C GLU A 94 3.62 9.32 -9.78
N TYR A 95 3.31 8.46 -8.82
CA TYR A 95 3.28 7.01 -8.99
C TYR A 95 1.85 6.46 -9.03
N GLU A 96 1.68 5.37 -9.76
CA GLU A 96 0.40 4.65 -9.79
C GLU A 96 0.25 3.75 -8.55
N ILE A 97 -0.88 3.85 -7.83
CA ILE A 97 -1.26 2.90 -6.79
C ILE A 97 -2.20 1.84 -7.37
N ILE A 98 -1.86 0.57 -7.15
CA ILE A 98 -2.63 -0.59 -7.60
C ILE A 98 -2.98 -1.42 -6.35
N PRO A 99 -4.11 -1.08 -5.69
CA PRO A 99 -4.49 -1.72 -4.45
C PRO A 99 -5.19 -3.06 -4.71
N TYR A 100 -4.74 -4.09 -4.00
CA TYR A 100 -5.40 -5.39 -3.93
C TYR A 100 -6.00 -5.61 -2.55
N ALA A 101 -7.23 -6.10 -2.55
CA ALA A 101 -7.96 -6.47 -1.35
C ALA A 101 -8.32 -7.95 -1.38
N ARG A 102 -8.52 -8.52 -0.19
CA ARG A 102 -9.21 -9.79 -0.01
C ARG A 102 -10.42 -9.57 0.87
N THR A 103 -11.54 -10.20 0.51
CA THR A 103 -12.70 -10.28 1.40
C THR A 103 -12.37 -11.10 2.65
N ARG A 104 -13.18 -10.94 3.71
CA ARG A 104 -12.99 -11.62 5.01
C ARG A 104 -11.66 -11.25 5.68
N ASP A 105 -11.08 -10.12 5.28
CA ASP A 105 -9.92 -9.54 5.94
C ASP A 105 -10.39 -8.71 7.13
N TRP A 106 -10.62 -9.38 8.24
CA TRP A 106 -10.98 -8.74 9.51
C TRP A 106 -9.85 -7.88 10.13
N THR A 107 -8.62 -7.93 9.61
CA THR A 107 -7.52 -7.09 10.09
C THR A 107 -7.62 -5.69 9.50
N VAL A 108 -7.79 -5.59 8.18
CA VAL A 108 -7.87 -4.29 7.49
C VAL A 108 -9.29 -3.96 7.03
N GLY A 109 -10.01 -4.93 6.48
CA GLY A 109 -11.27 -4.76 5.79
C GLY A 109 -11.05 -4.45 4.31
N ALA A 110 -11.67 -5.24 3.43
CA ALA A 110 -11.49 -5.09 1.98
C ALA A 110 -11.79 -3.66 1.48
N SER A 111 -12.80 -3.00 2.04
CA SER A 111 -13.20 -1.63 1.68
C SER A 111 -12.21 -0.54 2.12
N ARG A 112 -11.29 -0.88 3.03
CA ARG A 112 -10.26 0.04 3.55
C ARG A 112 -8.90 -0.15 2.90
N ALA A 113 -8.79 -1.14 2.01
CA ALA A 113 -7.56 -1.57 1.38
C ALA A 113 -7.15 -0.74 0.15
N ALA A 114 -7.86 0.35 -0.14
CA ALA A 114 -7.52 1.31 -1.19
C ALA A 114 -7.55 2.75 -0.63
N PRO A 115 -6.75 3.69 -1.19
CA PRO A 115 -6.83 5.11 -0.85
C PRO A 115 -8.24 5.69 -1.07
N PRO A 116 -8.55 6.87 -0.51
CA PRO A 116 -9.76 7.61 -0.86
C PRO A 116 -9.93 7.74 -2.39
N ASP A 117 -11.18 7.70 -2.84
CA ASP A 117 -11.56 7.82 -4.25
C ASP A 117 -10.96 6.74 -5.19
N CYS A 118 -10.45 5.65 -4.63
CA CYS A 118 -9.93 4.50 -5.36
C CYS A 118 -10.63 3.21 -4.92
N GLU A 119 -11.02 2.38 -5.88
CA GLU A 119 -11.52 1.03 -5.62
C GLU A 119 -10.40 -0.01 -5.74
N PRO A 120 -10.32 -0.99 -4.81
CA PRO A 120 -9.35 -2.07 -4.91
C PRO A 120 -9.72 -3.08 -5.98
N ILE A 121 -8.70 -3.76 -6.49
CA ILE A 121 -8.86 -5.05 -7.16
C ILE A 121 -9.05 -6.09 -6.05
N TRP A 122 -10.26 -6.58 -5.87
CA TRP A 122 -10.55 -7.54 -4.81
C TRP A 122 -10.70 -8.96 -5.33
N VAL A 123 -10.31 -9.92 -4.49
CA VAL A 123 -10.57 -11.34 -4.71
C VAL A 123 -11.19 -11.95 -3.46
N ASP A 124 -11.96 -13.04 -3.63
CA ASP A 124 -12.54 -13.72 -2.49
C ASP A 124 -11.44 -14.37 -1.62
N GLY A 125 -11.47 -14.14 -0.31
CA GLY A 125 -10.49 -14.63 0.66
C GLY A 125 -11.02 -15.80 1.51
N PRO A 126 -10.14 -16.62 2.11
CA PRO A 126 -10.55 -17.69 3.01
C PRO A 126 -11.20 -17.14 4.28
N ALA A 127 -12.06 -17.95 4.93
CA ALA A 127 -12.73 -17.55 6.17
C ALA A 127 -11.77 -17.29 7.34
N PHE A 128 -10.59 -17.91 7.32
CA PHE A 128 -9.54 -17.73 8.33
C PHE A 128 -8.23 -17.32 7.66
N LEU A 129 -7.45 -16.49 8.33
CA LEU A 129 -6.13 -16.04 7.88
C LEU A 129 -6.15 -15.34 6.50
N SER A 130 -7.26 -14.69 6.13
CA SER A 130 -7.39 -13.98 4.84
C SER A 130 -6.28 -12.94 4.64
N HIS A 131 -6.06 -12.10 5.66
CA HIS A 131 -4.98 -11.10 5.69
C HIS A 131 -3.59 -11.75 5.60
N ALA A 132 -3.32 -12.74 6.47
CA ALA A 132 -2.00 -13.36 6.59
C ALA A 132 -1.56 -14.12 5.33
N THR A 133 -2.52 -14.54 4.48
CA THR A 133 -2.24 -15.36 3.30
C THR A 133 -2.40 -14.60 1.98
N ILE A 134 -2.75 -13.31 1.99
CA ILE A 134 -2.97 -12.53 0.76
C ILE A 134 -1.72 -12.49 -0.14
N ALA A 135 -0.53 -12.38 0.46
CA ALA A 135 0.74 -12.34 -0.25
C ALA A 135 1.10 -13.65 -0.98
N MET A 136 0.35 -14.73 -0.70
CA MET A 136 0.49 -16.03 -1.35
C MET A 136 -0.63 -16.31 -2.35
N ASP A 137 -1.57 -15.38 -2.55
CA ASP A 137 -2.67 -15.58 -3.49
C ASP A 137 -2.16 -15.54 -4.92
N GLY A 138 -2.15 -16.70 -5.58
CA GLY A 138 -1.66 -16.85 -6.95
C GLY A 138 -2.36 -15.92 -7.94
N ARG A 139 -3.63 -15.55 -7.72
CA ARG A 139 -4.36 -14.64 -8.61
C ARG A 139 -3.76 -13.24 -8.56
N ILE A 140 -3.49 -12.73 -7.35
CA ILE A 140 -2.85 -11.44 -7.13
C ILE A 140 -1.42 -11.46 -7.66
N LEU A 141 -0.65 -12.50 -7.31
CA LEU A 141 0.75 -12.62 -7.72
C LEU A 141 0.90 -12.69 -9.25
N ILE A 142 0.03 -13.41 -9.95
CA ILE A 142 0.05 -13.48 -11.41
C ILE A 142 -0.29 -12.11 -12.01
N ASP A 143 -1.30 -11.40 -11.50
CA ASP A 143 -1.65 -10.07 -12.02
C ASP A 143 -0.51 -9.05 -11.82
N ILE A 144 0.09 -9.02 -10.63
CA ILE A 144 1.28 -8.19 -10.34
C ILE A 144 2.42 -8.55 -11.30
N ALA A 145 2.73 -9.84 -11.48
CA ALA A 145 3.82 -10.27 -12.35
C ALA A 145 3.59 -9.86 -13.81
N ARG A 146 2.36 -9.93 -14.32
CA ARG A 146 2.00 -9.47 -15.67
C ARG A 146 2.18 -7.96 -15.80
N ARG A 147 1.65 -7.19 -14.84
CA ARG A 147 1.80 -5.73 -14.81
C ARG A 147 3.27 -5.35 -14.80
N LEU A 148 4.08 -5.97 -13.93
CA LEU A 148 5.53 -5.72 -13.86
C LEU A 148 6.23 -5.95 -15.20
N ARG A 149 5.81 -6.95 -15.99
CA ARG A 149 6.31 -7.22 -17.35
C ARG A 149 5.73 -6.33 -18.46
N GLY A 150 4.83 -5.39 -18.13
CA GLY A 150 4.14 -4.56 -19.12
C GLY A 150 3.09 -5.32 -19.94
N GLU A 151 2.67 -6.50 -19.47
CA GLU A 151 1.60 -7.27 -20.10
C GLU A 151 0.22 -6.72 -19.70
N TRP A 152 -0.79 -7.04 -20.51
CA TRP A 152 -2.19 -6.75 -20.16
C TRP A 152 -2.56 -7.37 -18.80
N PRO A 153 -3.18 -6.59 -17.89
CA PRO A 153 -3.64 -7.11 -16.61
C PRO A 153 -4.76 -8.12 -16.80
N LEU A 154 -4.86 -9.07 -15.88
CA LEU A 154 -5.98 -10.00 -15.78
C LEU A 154 -7.13 -9.41 -14.98
N ALA A 155 -6.80 -8.61 -13.97
CA ALA A 155 -7.77 -8.03 -13.06
C ALA A 155 -7.87 -6.52 -13.27
N PHE A 156 -9.10 -6.03 -13.24
CA PHE A 156 -9.42 -4.60 -13.30
C PHE A 156 -10.06 -4.19 -11.99
N ARG A 157 -9.95 -2.89 -11.65
CA ARG A 157 -10.64 -2.34 -10.48
C ARG A 157 -12.13 -2.66 -10.62
N GLY A 158 -12.66 -3.37 -9.63
CA GLY A 158 -14.02 -3.90 -9.66
C GLY A 158 -15.06 -2.86 -9.22
N SER A 159 -16.28 -3.33 -9.00
CA SER A 159 -17.23 -2.70 -8.09
C SER A 159 -16.69 -2.76 -6.65
N ALA A 160 -17.27 -1.98 -5.73
CA ALA A 160 -16.99 -2.09 -4.30
C ALA A 160 -17.00 -3.57 -3.83
N PRO A 161 -16.10 -3.96 -2.91
CA PRO A 161 -16.06 -5.33 -2.41
C PRO A 161 -17.40 -5.67 -1.73
N PRO A 162 -17.94 -6.88 -1.96
CA PRO A 162 -19.27 -7.25 -1.44
C PRO A 162 -19.28 -7.42 0.09
N MET A 163 -18.10 -7.59 0.69
CA MET A 163 -17.91 -7.74 2.12
C MET A 163 -16.46 -7.40 2.50
N ASP A 164 -16.28 -6.91 3.73
CA ASP A 164 -14.97 -6.76 4.35
C ASP A 164 -14.32 -8.11 4.69
#